data_AF-A0AAD3E1L2-F1
#
_entry.id   AF-A0AAD3E1L2-F1
#
_cell.length_a   1.000
_cell.length_b   1.000
_cell.length_c   1.000
_cell.angle_alpha   90.00
_cell.angle_beta   90.00
_cell.angle_gamma   90.00
#
_symmetry.space_group_name_H-M   'P 1'
#
loop_
_entity.id
_entity.type
_entity.pdbx_description
1 polymer ?
#
loop_
_entity_poly.entity_id
_entity_poly.type
_entity_poly.pdbx_seq_one_letter_code
_entity_poly.pdbx_strand_id
1 'polypeptide(L)'
;EDEDDEDEEGGGPRAHSSGVIERPLDLLSKVRGKLAQPAVIYFAVQLLACYHHVPPAVPRAVASLLYRIAAPEHLNMEPLLYQLSVLRVFYTLLSDSSLRHPSRLPHYREVLLLATRVTRNLFRKLVPERAAEKEGKEGEKEGQKEMEGGQKE
;
A
#
# COMPACT_ATOMS: atom_id res chain seq x y z
N GLU A 1 -16.90 -75.96 -19.23
CA GLU A 1 -16.56 -76.94 -18.18
C GLU A 1 -15.06 -77.00 -18.13
N ASP A 2 -14.54 -76.76 -16.92
CA ASP A 2 -13.19 -77.07 -16.41
C ASP A 2 -12.03 -76.24 -17.03
N GLU A 3 -11.09 -75.65 -16.28
CA GLU A 3 -10.64 -75.85 -14.90
C GLU A 3 -9.82 -74.64 -14.44
N ASP A 4 -9.74 -74.48 -13.12
CA ASP A 4 -9.00 -73.51 -12.31
C ASP A 4 -7.49 -73.45 -12.58
N ASP A 5 -6.83 -72.32 -12.26
CA ASP A 5 -5.93 -72.23 -11.09
C ASP A 5 -4.98 -71.00 -11.07
N GLU A 6 -4.59 -70.64 -9.84
CA GLU A 6 -3.38 -69.92 -9.40
C GLU A 6 -3.38 -68.37 -9.34
N ASP A 7 -3.81 -67.89 -8.16
CA ASP A 7 -3.00 -67.15 -7.19
C ASP A 7 -1.92 -66.19 -7.72
N GLU A 8 -2.16 -64.88 -7.58
CA GLU A 8 -1.07 -63.98 -7.19
C GLU A 8 -1.57 -62.88 -6.23
N GLU A 9 -1.41 -63.20 -4.95
CA GLU A 9 -1.56 -62.33 -3.79
C GLU A 9 -0.47 -61.23 -3.81
N GLY A 10 -0.63 -60.24 -4.70
CA GLY A 10 0.23 -59.08 -4.82
C GLY A 10 -0.17 -57.93 -3.87
N GLY A 11 -0.38 -58.23 -2.60
CA GLY A 11 -0.66 -57.25 -1.54
C GLY A 11 0.55 -56.37 -1.22
N GLY A 12 0.88 -55.44 -2.11
CA GLY A 12 1.85 -54.38 -1.85
C GLY A 12 1.20 -53.18 -1.16
N PRO A 13 1.52 -52.85 0.10
CA PRO A 13 1.12 -51.60 0.70
C PRO A 13 1.96 -50.48 0.09
N ARG A 14 1.56 -50.00 -1.10
CA ARG A 14 1.98 -48.66 -1.54
C ARG A 14 1.22 -47.66 -0.70
N ALA A 15 1.72 -47.49 0.52
CA ALA A 15 1.58 -46.25 1.26
C ALA A 15 2.12 -45.15 0.36
N HIS A 16 1.24 -44.62 -0.51
CA HIS A 16 1.32 -43.26 -0.97
C HIS A 16 1.18 -42.39 0.26
N SER A 17 2.24 -42.30 1.07
CA SER A 17 2.52 -41.09 1.82
C SER A 17 2.70 -40.02 0.75
N SER A 18 1.56 -39.46 0.31
CA SER A 18 1.52 -38.23 -0.44
C SER A 18 2.24 -37.24 0.46
N GLY A 19 3.54 -37.06 0.20
CA GLY A 19 4.36 -36.11 0.92
C GLY A 19 3.63 -34.80 0.84
N VAL A 20 3.08 -34.37 1.96
CA VAL A 20 2.47 -33.06 2.08
C VAL A 20 3.65 -32.11 1.94
N ILE A 21 3.87 -31.65 0.71
CA ILE A 21 4.88 -30.65 0.43
C ILE A 21 4.32 -29.36 1.01
N GLU A 22 4.66 -29.09 2.27
CA GLU A 22 4.37 -27.82 2.91
C GLU A 22 5.13 -26.73 2.15
N ARG A 23 4.43 -26.00 1.28
CA ARG A 23 4.97 -24.81 0.65
C ARG A 23 4.70 -23.61 1.56
N PRO A 24 5.71 -22.79 1.87
CA PRO A 24 5.50 -21.57 2.62
C PRO A 24 4.50 -20.68 1.87
N LEU A 25 3.40 -20.33 2.54
CA LEU A 25 2.37 -19.47 1.98
C LEU A 25 2.87 -18.03 1.95
N ASP A 26 3.37 -17.58 0.80
CA ASP A 26 3.70 -16.17 0.59
C ASP A 26 2.42 -15.35 0.38
N LEU A 27 1.81 -14.94 1.49
CA LEU A 27 0.64 -14.08 1.52
C LEU A 27 0.92 -12.73 0.87
N LEU A 28 2.12 -12.17 1.04
CA LEU A 28 2.44 -10.83 0.58
C LEU A 28 2.49 -10.78 -0.95
N SER A 29 3.11 -11.78 -1.60
CA SER A 29 3.11 -11.88 -3.07
C SER A 29 1.71 -12.10 -3.63
N LYS A 30 0.86 -12.91 -2.98
CA LYS A 30 -0.53 -13.10 -3.41
C LYS A 30 -1.35 -11.83 -3.27
N VAL A 31 -1.26 -11.15 -2.13
CA VAL A 31 -1.94 -9.87 -1.87
C VAL A 31 -1.47 -8.83 -2.86
N ARG A 32 -0.17 -8.73 -3.12
CA ARG A 32 0.39 -7.85 -4.15
C ARG A 32 -0.19 -8.18 -5.53
N GLY A 33 -0.17 -9.43 -5.97
CA GLY A 33 -0.71 -9.82 -7.27
C GLY A 33 -2.21 -9.54 -7.46
N LYS A 34 -3.00 -9.55 -6.37
CA LYS A 34 -4.44 -9.27 -6.41
C LYS A 34 -4.77 -7.78 -6.25
N LEU A 35 -4.07 -7.06 -5.37
CA LEU A 35 -4.35 -5.65 -5.06
C LEU A 35 -3.58 -4.65 -5.93
N ALA A 36 -2.46 -5.05 -6.54
CA ALA A 36 -1.66 -4.20 -7.44
C ALA A 36 -2.31 -3.99 -8.82
N GLN A 37 -3.59 -4.29 -8.97
CA GLN A 37 -4.28 -4.17 -10.24
C GLN A 37 -4.83 -2.75 -10.41
N PRO A 38 -4.55 -2.05 -11.52
CA PRO A 38 -5.09 -0.71 -11.76
C PRO A 38 -6.61 -0.63 -11.62
N ALA A 39 -7.34 -1.68 -12.00
CA ALA A 39 -8.79 -1.76 -11.85
C ALA A 39 -9.24 -1.72 -10.38
N VAL A 40 -8.51 -2.38 -9.47
CA VAL A 40 -8.81 -2.37 -8.02
C VAL A 40 -8.59 -0.98 -7.45
N ILE A 41 -7.49 -0.32 -7.84
CA ILE A 41 -7.19 1.06 -7.44
C ILE A 41 -8.27 2.02 -7.94
N TYR A 42 -8.62 1.92 -9.22
CA TYR A 42 -9.66 2.74 -9.84
C TYR A 42 -11.00 2.57 -9.13
N PHE A 43 -11.42 1.33 -8.86
CA PHE A 43 -12.65 1.04 -8.14
C PHE A 43 -12.66 1.62 -6.72
N ALA A 44 -11.59 1.38 -5.95
CA ALA A 44 -11.44 1.92 -4.60
C ALA A 44 -11.54 3.46 -4.61
N VAL A 45 -10.86 4.11 -5.54
CA VAL A 45 -10.91 5.56 -5.69
C VAL A 45 -12.28 6.07 -6.15
N GLN A 46 -13.00 5.31 -6.97
CA GLN A 46 -14.37 5.67 -7.35
C GLN A 46 -15.34 5.63 -6.16
N LEU A 47 -15.13 4.72 -5.20
CA LEU A 47 -15.85 4.77 -3.92
C LEU A 47 -15.53 6.05 -3.14
N LEU A 48 -14.27 6.52 -3.17
CA LEU A 48 -13.91 7.81 -2.59
C LEU A 48 -14.55 8.99 -3.32
N ALA A 49 -14.76 8.92 -4.64
CA ALA A 49 -15.48 9.97 -5.37
C ALA A 49 -16.95 10.11 -4.91
N CYS A 50 -17.53 9.03 -4.39
CA CYS A 50 -18.91 8.99 -3.88
C CYS A 50 -19.02 9.29 -2.37
N TYR A 51 -18.00 9.92 -1.76
CA TYR A 51 -17.88 10.09 -0.30
C TYR A 51 -19.07 10.77 0.40
N HIS A 52 -19.86 11.60 -0.29
CA HIS A 52 -21.07 12.20 0.29
C HIS A 52 -22.25 11.22 0.37
N HIS A 53 -22.23 10.13 -0.40
CA HIS A 53 -23.33 9.17 -0.53
C HIS A 53 -23.09 7.86 0.20
N VAL A 54 -21.90 7.68 0.78
CA VAL A 54 -21.53 6.46 1.51
C VAL A 54 -21.37 6.75 3.01
N PRO A 55 -21.57 5.74 3.87
CA PRO A 55 -21.31 5.89 5.29
C PRO A 55 -19.87 6.35 5.55
N PRO A 56 -19.60 7.21 6.56
CA PRO A 56 -18.26 7.74 6.81
C PRO A 56 -17.17 6.69 7.09
N ALA A 57 -17.58 5.47 7.48
CA ALA A 57 -16.68 4.33 7.65
C ALA A 57 -16.07 3.85 6.32
N VAL A 58 -16.79 4.00 5.20
CA VAL A 58 -16.35 3.51 3.88
C VAL A 58 -15.15 4.31 3.35
N PRO A 59 -15.17 5.66 3.26
CA PRO A 59 -14.01 6.41 2.82
C PRO A 59 -12.78 6.17 3.69
N ARG A 60 -12.98 6.00 5.01
CA ARG A 60 -11.91 5.66 5.94
C ARG A 60 -11.28 4.30 5.64
N ALA A 61 -12.12 3.26 5.48
CA ALA A 61 -11.65 1.91 5.15
C ALA A 61 -10.89 1.91 3.80
N VAL A 62 -11.40 2.63 2.81
CA VAL A 62 -10.75 2.78 1.51
C VAL A 62 -9.42 3.51 1.63
N ALA A 63 -9.34 4.61 2.38
CA ALA A 63 -8.08 5.30 2.62
C ALA A 63 -7.07 4.41 3.33
N SER A 64 -7.50 3.60 4.30
CA SER A 64 -6.64 2.62 4.97
C SER A 64 -6.10 1.56 4.00
N LEU A 65 -6.95 1.03 3.10
CA LEU A 65 -6.53 0.10 2.05
C LEU A 65 -5.50 0.73 1.11
N LEU A 66 -5.79 1.91 0.58
CA LEU A 66 -4.90 2.63 -0.33
C LEU A 66 -3.58 3.02 0.36
N TYR A 67 -3.61 3.36 1.64
CA TYR A 67 -2.41 3.57 2.45
C TYR A 67 -1.56 2.30 2.51
N ARG A 68 -2.14 1.14 2.80
CA ARG A 68 -1.41 -0.14 2.81
C ARG A 68 -0.81 -0.51 1.45
N ILE A 69 -1.47 -0.10 0.36
CA ILE A 69 -0.92 -0.29 -0.98
C ILE A 69 0.26 0.66 -1.22
N ALA A 70 0.13 1.92 -0.81
CA ALA A 70 1.10 2.97 -1.10
C ALA A 70 2.35 2.94 -0.21
N ALA A 71 2.16 2.69 1.09
CA ALA A 71 3.19 2.96 2.08
C ALA A 71 4.43 2.06 1.92
N PRO A 72 5.65 2.60 2.10
CA PRO A 72 6.90 1.84 2.04
C PRO A 72 6.95 0.67 3.00
N GLU A 73 6.33 0.81 4.17
CA GLU A 73 6.28 -0.22 5.23
C GLU A 73 5.32 -1.37 4.90
N HIS A 74 4.64 -1.32 3.76
CA HIS A 74 3.65 -2.28 3.32
C HIS A 74 3.97 -2.80 1.92
N LEU A 75 3.14 -2.47 0.91
CA LEU A 75 3.36 -2.98 -0.45
C LEU A 75 4.29 -2.08 -1.28
N ASN A 76 4.55 -0.85 -0.84
CA ASN A 76 5.41 0.12 -1.52
C ASN A 76 5.03 0.33 -3.01
N MET A 77 3.73 0.42 -3.29
CA MET A 77 3.18 0.58 -4.64
C MET A 77 2.51 1.94 -4.84
N GLU A 78 3.04 2.98 -4.18
CA GLU A 78 2.54 4.36 -4.33
C GLU A 78 2.42 4.81 -5.80
N PRO A 79 3.31 4.42 -6.75
CA PRO A 79 3.16 4.79 -8.16
C PRO A 79 1.82 4.39 -8.80
N LEU A 80 1.14 3.36 -8.28
CA LEU A 80 -0.20 2.99 -8.76
C LEU A 80 -1.25 4.09 -8.52
N LEU A 81 -1.00 5.00 -7.57
CA LEU A 81 -1.89 6.12 -7.23
C LEU A 81 -1.60 7.39 -8.04
N TYR A 82 -0.57 7.40 -8.91
CA TYR A 82 -0.23 8.58 -9.72
C TYR A 82 -1.03 8.69 -11.02
N GLN A 83 -2.06 7.88 -11.19
CA GLN A 83 -2.95 7.94 -12.33
C GLN A 83 -3.79 9.24 -12.31
N LEU A 84 -3.98 9.88 -13.46
CA LEU A 84 -4.72 11.14 -13.55
C LEU A 84 -6.16 11.04 -12.99
N SER A 85 -6.83 9.91 -13.19
CA SER A 85 -8.15 9.61 -12.61
C SER A 85 -8.13 9.70 -11.08
N VAL A 86 -7.10 9.14 -10.45
CA VAL A 86 -6.90 9.16 -8.99
C VAL A 86 -6.61 10.56 -8.48
N LEU A 87 -5.71 11.27 -9.17
CA LEU A 87 -5.34 12.64 -8.80
C LEU A 87 -6.53 13.61 -8.88
N ARG A 88 -7.44 13.44 -9.84
CA ARG A 88 -8.67 14.24 -9.94
C ARG A 88 -9.58 14.06 -8.71
N VAL A 89 -9.72 12.83 -8.22
CA VAL A 89 -10.50 12.55 -7.01
C VAL A 89 -9.81 13.12 -5.77
N PHE A 90 -8.49 12.95 -5.65
CA PHE A 90 -7.72 13.56 -4.55
C PHE A 90 -7.79 15.08 -4.56
N TYR A 91 -7.70 15.72 -5.72
CA TYR A 91 -7.91 17.16 -5.85
C TYR A 91 -9.30 17.55 -5.35
N THR A 92 -10.35 16.85 -5.80
CA THR A 92 -11.74 17.11 -5.38
C THR A 92 -11.89 17.01 -3.86
N LEU A 93 -11.33 15.98 -3.23
CA LEU A 93 -11.35 15.79 -1.77
C LEU A 93 -10.57 16.88 -1.03
N LEU A 94 -9.39 17.28 -1.53
CA LEU A 94 -8.55 18.29 -0.90
C LEU A 94 -9.16 19.70 -1.01
N SER A 95 -9.89 19.96 -2.08
CA SER A 95 -10.59 21.22 -2.36
C SER A 95 -11.93 21.35 -1.66
N ASP A 96 -12.57 20.25 -1.24
CA ASP A 96 -13.82 20.32 -0.46
C ASP A 96 -13.56 20.82 0.97
N SER A 97 -13.96 22.07 1.23
CA SER A 97 -13.85 22.70 2.55
C SER A 97 -14.78 22.07 3.59
N SER A 98 -15.89 21.44 3.17
CA SER A 98 -16.86 20.81 4.08
C SER A 98 -16.26 19.63 4.84
N LEU A 99 -15.27 18.95 4.24
CA LEU A 99 -14.54 17.85 4.88
C LEU A 99 -13.68 18.29 6.06
N ARG A 100 -13.36 19.59 6.15
CA ARG A 100 -12.56 20.18 7.23
C ARG A 100 -13.42 20.69 8.39
N HIS A 101 -14.75 20.63 8.27
CA HIS A 101 -15.65 21.03 9.35
C HIS A 101 -15.43 20.13 10.58
N PRO A 102 -15.41 20.66 11.83
CA PRO A 102 -15.08 19.90 13.03
C PRO A 102 -15.90 18.61 13.23
N SER A 103 -17.18 18.62 12.83
CA SER A 103 -18.05 17.44 12.92
C SER A 103 -17.73 16.33 11.91
N ARG A 104 -17.13 16.67 10.76
CA ARG A 104 -16.80 15.71 9.69
C ARG A 104 -15.34 15.28 9.75
N LEU A 105 -14.44 16.18 10.15
CA LEU A 105 -13.00 15.98 10.12
C LEU A 105 -12.52 14.63 10.71
N PRO A 106 -13.04 14.15 11.87
CA PRO A 106 -12.62 12.86 12.41
C PRO A 106 -12.80 11.68 11.45
N HIS A 107 -13.80 11.73 10.57
CA HIS A 107 -14.10 10.67 9.61
C HIS A 107 -13.26 10.75 8.34
N TYR A 108 -12.84 11.96 7.95
CA TYR A 108 -12.13 12.21 6.69
C TYR A 108 -10.65 12.52 6.86
N ARG A 109 -10.16 12.63 8.11
CA ARG A 109 -8.75 12.95 8.40
C ARG A 109 -7.78 12.02 7.67
N GLU A 110 -8.00 10.71 7.74
CA GLU A 110 -7.14 9.71 7.09
C GLU A 110 -7.17 9.85 5.55
N VAL A 111 -8.34 10.14 4.99
CA VAL A 111 -8.53 10.37 3.54
C VAL A 111 -7.73 11.59 3.08
N LEU A 112 -7.85 12.72 3.80
CA LEU A 112 -7.16 13.97 3.48
C LEU A 112 -5.64 13.82 3.64
N LEU A 113 -5.17 13.10 4.65
CA LEU A 113 -3.75 12.80 4.85
C LEU A 113 -3.18 11.97 3.70
N LEU A 114 -3.89 10.92 3.29
CA LEU A 114 -3.50 10.09 2.15
C LEU A 114 -3.41 10.93 0.85
N ALA A 115 -4.48 11.66 0.52
CA ALA A 115 -4.52 12.49 -0.68
C ALA A 115 -3.40 13.54 -0.70
N THR A 116 -3.14 14.18 0.45
CA THR A 116 -2.05 15.16 0.61
C THR A 116 -0.69 14.49 0.41
N ARG A 117 -0.45 13.35 1.05
CA ARG A 117 0.82 12.61 0.95
C ARG A 117 1.12 12.23 -0.49
N VAL A 118 0.19 11.56 -1.16
CA VAL A 118 0.38 11.07 -2.55
C VAL A 118 0.63 12.24 -3.50
N THR A 119 -0.16 13.31 -3.39
CA THR A 119 -0.01 14.50 -4.24
C THR A 119 1.35 15.17 -4.02
N ARG A 120 1.78 15.35 -2.76
CA ARG A 120 3.10 15.93 -2.45
C ARG A 120 4.25 15.06 -2.95
N ASN A 121 4.15 13.75 -2.79
CA ASN A 121 5.18 12.81 -3.24
C ASN A 121 5.29 12.78 -4.76
N LEU A 122 4.17 12.85 -5.48
CA LEU A 122 4.17 13.01 -6.93
C LEU A 122 4.92 14.29 -7.34
N PHE A 123 4.60 15.44 -6.75
CA PHE A 123 5.29 16.69 -7.07
C PHE A 123 6.78 16.66 -6.73
N ARG A 124 7.17 16.02 -5.62
CA ARG A 124 8.58 15.80 -5.28
C ARG A 124 9.32 14.98 -6.35
N LYS A 125 8.65 13.99 -6.94
CA LYS A 125 9.22 13.17 -8.03
C LYS A 125 9.26 13.90 -9.36
N LEU A 126 8.32 14.80 -9.62
CA LEU A 126 8.25 15.58 -10.86
C LEU A 126 9.14 16.83 -10.86
N VAL A 127 9.54 17.34 -9.68
CA VAL A 127 10.42 18.52 -9.54
C VAL A 127 11.63 18.18 -8.69
N PRO A 128 12.64 17.46 -9.25
CA PRO A 128 13.81 17.02 -8.49
C PRO A 128 14.71 18.16 -8.02
N GLU A 129 14.78 19.26 -8.79
CA GLU A 129 15.74 20.35 -8.61
C GLU A 129 15.61 21.11 -7.28
N ARG A 130 14.45 21.04 -6.59
CA ARG A 130 14.25 21.66 -5.27
C ARG A 130 14.41 20.70 -4.08
N ALA A 131 14.54 19.40 -4.33
CA ALA A 131 14.70 18.41 -3.26
C ALA A 131 16.16 18.32 -2.77
N ALA A 132 17.12 18.41 -3.70
CA ALA A 132 18.55 18.33 -3.38
C ALA A 132 19.05 19.48 -2.48
N GLU A 133 18.49 20.68 -2.62
CA GLU A 133 18.90 21.84 -1.81
C GLU A 133 18.47 21.79 -0.34
N LYS A 134 17.51 20.93 0.03
CA LYS A 134 17.05 20.78 1.41
C LYS A 134 17.82 19.71 2.18
N GLU A 135 18.20 18.62 1.52
CA GLU A 135 19.01 17.56 2.16
C GLU A 135 20.46 18.01 2.40
N GLY A 136 21.01 18.88 1.53
CA GLY A 136 22.34 19.48 1.75
C GLY A 136 22.42 20.45 2.94
N LYS A 137 21.32 21.09 3.34
CA LYS A 137 21.30 22.09 4.43
C LYS A 137 21.11 21.51 5.83
N GLU A 138 20.67 20.26 5.95
CA GLU A 138 20.61 19.57 7.25
C GLU A 138 21.98 19.00 7.63
N GLY A 139 22.78 18.52 6.67
CA GLY A 139 24.16 18.06 6.92
C GLY A 139 25.16 19.18 7.27
N GLU A 140 25.00 20.39 6.73
CA GLU A 140 25.89 21.53 7.06
C GLU A 140 25.67 22.09 8.48
N LYS A 141 24.51 21.87 9.10
CA LYS A 141 24.23 22.36 10.46
C LYS A 141 24.74 21.45 11.58
N GLU A 142 24.98 20.17 11.32
CA GLU A 142 25.64 19.29 12.28
C GLU A 142 27.16 19.50 12.29
N GLY A 143 27.79 19.73 11.14
CA GLY A 143 29.24 19.97 11.06
C GLY A 143 29.72 21.29 11.68
N GLN A 144 28.86 22.32 11.75
CA GLN A 144 29.23 23.61 12.37
C GLN A 144 29.13 23.61 13.91
N LYS A 145 28.42 22.66 14.51
CA LYS A 145 28.24 22.59 15.97
C LYS A 145 29.38 21.88 16.69
N GLU A 146 30.16 21.06 16.00
CA GLU A 146 31.33 20.37 16.57
C GLU A 146 32.59 21.26 16.64
N MET A 147 32.68 22.34 15.84
CA MET A 147 33.86 23.22 15.87
C MET A 147 33.84 24.32 16.95
N GLU A 148 32.68 24.68 17.51
CA GLU A 148 32.60 25.73 18.55
C GLU A 148 32.79 25.21 19.99
N GLY A 149 32.85 23.88 20.21
CA GLY A 149 32.97 23.28 21.54
C GLY A 149 34.39 23.09 22.07
N GLY A 150 35.42 23.33 21.26
CA GLY A 150 36.80 22.89 21.53
C GLY A 150 37.79 23.93 22.09
N GLN A 151 37.36 25.15 22.39
CA GLN A 151 38.27 26.20 22.89
C GLN A 151 37.73 26.89 24.14
N LYS A 152 37.87 26.24 25.29
CA LYS A 152 38.00 26.90 26.60
C LYS A 152 38.97 26.07 27.45
N GLU A 153 40.25 26.41 27.35
CA GLU A 153 41.23 26.26 28.44
C GLU A 153 41.27 27.57 29.25
#